data_AF-A0A3C0MEJ1-F1
#
_entry.id   AF-A0A3C0MEJ1-F1
#
_cell.length_a   1.000
_cell.length_b   1.000
_cell.length_c   1.000
_cell.angle_alpha   90.00
_cell.angle_beta   90.00
_cell.angle_gamma   90.00
#
_symmetry.space_group_name_H-M   'P 1'
#
loop_
_entity.id
_entity.type
_entity.pdbx_description
1 polymer ?
#
loop_
_entity_poly.entity_id
_entity_poly.type
_entity_poly.pdbx_seq_one_letter_code
_entity_poly.pdbx_strand_id
1 'polypeptide(L)'
;MTKSMKTILVSALATASILGAAMSAPAAANSFMAFAVDMKGNVGHGKSPNRATARNFALSYCGAQGCRVVDVTKARCHALAHSFRNGYWYGTGTAGDMGTAMGFALDFCAQNAPASSCKIAYKHCQ
;
A
#
# COMPACT_ATOMS: atom_id res chain seq x y z
N MET A 1 82.09 28.97 -1.08
CA MET A 1 81.10 29.44 -0.09
C MET A 1 79.78 28.74 -0.33
N THR A 2 79.22 28.22 0.77
CA THR A 2 77.91 27.59 0.99
C THR A 2 76.73 28.25 0.22
N LYS A 3 75.64 27.57 -0.16
CA LYS A 3 74.63 27.01 0.76
C LYS A 3 73.62 26.11 0.02
N SER A 4 73.26 25.05 0.73
CA SER A 4 72.12 24.15 0.56
C SER A 4 70.77 24.87 0.73
N MET A 5 69.70 24.42 0.05
CA MET A 5 68.33 24.63 0.55
C MET A 5 67.35 23.54 0.09
N LYS A 6 66.48 23.15 1.02
CA LYS A 6 65.73 21.89 1.15
C LYS A 6 64.37 21.89 0.44
N THR A 7 64.00 20.68 0.04
CA THR A 7 62.67 20.10 -0.22
C THR A 7 61.54 20.61 0.68
N ILE A 8 60.36 20.90 0.10
CA ILE A 8 59.06 20.72 0.75
C ILE A 8 58.04 20.23 -0.31
N LEU A 9 57.62 18.96 -0.18
CA LEU A 9 56.44 18.38 -0.83
C LEU A 9 55.21 18.74 0.00
N VAL A 10 54.17 19.29 -0.62
CA VAL A 10 52.86 19.52 0.02
C VAL A 10 51.82 18.66 -0.69
N SER A 11 51.35 17.62 0.01
CA SER A 11 50.24 16.75 -0.42
C SER A 11 48.92 17.34 0.06
N ALA A 12 48.04 17.72 -0.87
CA ALA A 12 46.69 18.19 -0.55
C ALA A 12 45.71 16.99 -0.47
N LEU A 13 45.18 16.72 0.73
CA LEU A 13 44.05 15.81 0.92
C LEU A 13 42.75 16.58 0.69
N ALA A 14 42.01 16.25 -0.36
CA ALA A 14 40.65 16.75 -0.59
C ALA A 14 39.64 15.84 0.12
N THR A 15 39.01 16.34 1.18
CA THR A 15 37.93 15.66 1.91
C THR A 15 36.59 15.83 1.18
N ALA A 16 36.02 14.75 0.66
CA ALA A 16 34.68 14.73 0.08
C ALA A 16 33.62 14.52 1.18
N SER A 17 32.80 15.53 1.46
CA SER A 17 31.68 15.43 2.39
C SER A 17 30.46 14.84 1.68
N ILE A 18 30.11 13.59 2.00
CA ILE A 18 28.91 12.93 1.50
C ILE A 18 27.73 13.34 2.41
N LEU A 19 26.86 14.24 1.95
CA LEU A 19 25.57 14.47 2.60
C LEU A 19 24.64 13.30 2.29
N GLY A 20 24.52 12.36 3.23
CA GLY A 20 23.53 11.29 3.16
C GLY A 20 22.12 11.85 3.40
N ALA A 21 21.28 11.85 2.36
CA ALA A 21 19.86 12.08 2.52
C ALA A 21 19.24 10.91 3.30
N ALA A 22 18.85 11.15 4.56
CA ALA A 22 18.12 10.19 5.36
C ALA A 22 16.72 10.01 4.78
N MET A 23 16.52 8.96 3.99
CA MET A 23 15.17 8.55 3.57
C MET A 23 14.41 8.03 4.78
N SER A 24 13.41 8.80 5.24
CA SER A 24 12.50 8.34 6.29
C SER A 24 11.70 7.15 5.76
N ALA A 25 11.95 5.96 6.31
CA ALA A 25 11.14 4.79 6.02
C ALA A 25 9.68 5.07 6.43
N PRO A 26 8.68 4.71 5.60
CA PRO A 26 7.29 4.91 5.96
C PRO A 26 6.97 4.13 7.24
N ALA A 27 6.41 4.83 8.23
CA ALA A 27 6.00 4.24 9.50
C ALA A 27 5.11 3.00 9.24
N ALA A 28 5.44 1.89 9.90
CA ALA A 28 4.69 0.65 9.80
C ALA A 28 3.23 0.87 10.24
N ALA A 29 2.30 0.25 9.52
CA ALA A 29 0.90 0.41 9.80
C ALA A 29 0.51 -0.35 11.08
N ASN A 30 -0.12 0.36 12.01
CA ASN A 30 -0.34 -0.13 13.38
C ASN A 30 -1.68 -0.85 13.57
N SER A 31 -2.58 -0.83 12.59
CA SER A 31 -3.85 -1.55 12.64
C SER A 31 -4.00 -2.52 11.47
N PHE A 32 -4.79 -3.57 11.68
CA PHE A 32 -5.29 -4.39 10.59
C PHE A 32 -6.43 -3.65 9.91
N MET A 33 -6.46 -3.73 8.58
CA MET A 33 -7.60 -3.34 7.75
C MET A 33 -8.16 -4.59 7.06
N ALA A 34 -9.47 -4.65 6.88
CA ALA A 34 -10.14 -5.76 6.22
C ALA A 34 -11.23 -5.24 5.27
N PHE A 35 -11.44 -5.95 4.16
CA PHE A 35 -12.61 -5.78 3.31
C PHE A 35 -13.48 -7.04 3.31
N ALA A 36 -14.79 -6.83 3.28
CA ALA A 36 -15.78 -7.87 3.04
C ALA A 36 -16.70 -7.48 1.89
N VAL A 37 -17.17 -8.49 1.13
CA VAL A 37 -18.12 -8.31 0.04
C VAL A 37 -19.16 -9.43 0.03
N ASP A 38 -20.34 -9.18 -0.52
CA ASP A 38 -21.44 -10.16 -0.64
C ASP A 38 -21.61 -10.76 -2.03
N MET A 39 -20.76 -10.36 -2.99
CA MET A 39 -20.86 -10.69 -4.42
C MET A 39 -22.08 -10.14 -5.16
N LYS A 40 -22.76 -9.17 -4.57
CA LYS A 40 -23.90 -8.47 -5.16
C LYS A 40 -23.73 -6.95 -5.13
N GLY A 41 -22.62 -6.47 -4.58
CA GLY A 41 -22.23 -5.07 -4.59
C GLY A 41 -22.09 -4.44 -3.22
N ASN A 42 -22.50 -5.12 -2.15
CA ASN A 42 -22.27 -4.64 -0.80
C ASN A 42 -20.80 -4.84 -0.43
N VAL A 43 -20.23 -3.81 0.18
CA VAL A 43 -18.84 -3.76 0.61
C VAL A 43 -18.80 -3.27 2.05
N GLY A 44 -18.00 -3.90 2.89
CA GLY A 44 -17.70 -3.43 4.24
C GLY A 44 -16.21 -3.32 4.47
N HIS A 45 -15.81 -2.33 5.27
CA HIS A 45 -14.44 -2.07 5.66
C HIS A 45 -14.32 -2.12 7.18
N GLY A 46 -13.26 -2.74 7.70
CA GLY A 46 -12.98 -2.72 9.13
C GLY A 46 -11.52 -2.41 9.42
N LYS A 47 -11.29 -1.58 10.43
CA LYS A 47 -9.95 -1.21 10.91
C LYS A 47 -9.87 -1.41 12.42
N SER A 48 -8.85 -2.13 12.88
CA SER A 48 -8.62 -2.35 14.31
C SER A 48 -7.19 -2.83 14.57
N PRO A 49 -6.58 -2.51 15.73
CA PRO A 49 -5.34 -3.17 16.17
C PRO A 49 -5.43 -4.69 16.25
N ASN A 50 -6.64 -5.25 16.42
CA ASN A 50 -6.90 -6.68 16.43
C ASN A 50 -7.43 -7.18 15.07
N ARG A 51 -6.82 -8.22 14.52
CA ARG A 51 -7.19 -8.81 13.22
C ARG A 51 -8.63 -9.32 13.18
N ALA A 52 -9.09 -10.00 14.23
CA ALA A 52 -10.44 -10.54 14.31
C ALA A 52 -11.48 -9.41 14.41
N THR A 53 -11.20 -8.38 15.20
CA THR A 53 -12.07 -7.20 15.29
C THR A 53 -12.18 -6.46 13.95
N ALA A 54 -11.07 -6.27 13.23
CA ALA A 54 -11.09 -5.67 11.89
C ALA A 54 -11.97 -6.48 10.92
N ARG A 55 -11.87 -7.82 10.95
CA ARG A 55 -12.73 -8.71 10.16
C ARG A 55 -14.20 -8.56 10.53
N ASN A 56 -14.51 -8.54 11.82
CA ASN A 56 -15.89 -8.43 12.31
C ASN A 56 -16.51 -7.08 11.92
N PHE A 57 -15.75 -5.99 12.01
CA PHE A 57 -16.20 -4.69 11.52
C PHE A 57 -16.46 -4.72 10.01
N ALA A 58 -15.56 -5.29 9.20
CA ALA A 58 -15.77 -5.41 7.76
C ALA A 58 -17.05 -6.19 7.44
N LEU A 59 -17.30 -7.31 8.11
CA LEU A 59 -18.53 -8.09 7.95
C LEU A 59 -19.78 -7.31 8.38
N SER A 60 -19.73 -6.66 9.55
CA SER A 60 -20.84 -5.88 10.09
C SER A 60 -21.22 -4.72 9.18
N TYR A 61 -20.24 -3.98 8.64
CA TYR A 61 -20.50 -2.85 7.74
C TYR A 61 -20.95 -3.31 6.34
N CYS A 62 -20.55 -4.50 5.91
CA CYS A 62 -21.04 -5.07 4.66
C CYS A 62 -22.56 -5.36 4.76
N GLY A 63 -23.06 -5.77 5.93
CA GLY A 63 -24.48 -5.69 6.30
C GLY A 63 -25.45 -6.62 5.56
N ALA A 64 -24.98 -7.39 4.57
CA ALA A 64 -25.80 -8.29 3.76
C ALA A 64 -25.56 -9.78 4.07
N GLN A 65 -26.59 -10.59 3.84
CA GLN A 65 -26.44 -12.05 3.89
C GLN A 65 -25.50 -12.50 2.78
N GLY A 66 -24.45 -13.25 3.15
CA GLY A 66 -23.42 -13.71 2.21
C GLY A 66 -22.17 -12.83 2.15
N CYS A 67 -22.12 -11.76 2.96
CA CYS A 67 -20.88 -11.02 3.18
C CYS A 67 -19.77 -11.95 3.69
N ARG A 68 -18.61 -11.89 3.03
CA ARG A 68 -17.39 -12.61 3.45
C ARG A 68 -16.18 -11.71 3.34
N VAL A 69 -15.25 -11.88 4.26
CA VAL A 69 -13.97 -11.17 4.22
C VAL A 69 -13.14 -11.69 3.03
N VAL A 70 -12.69 -10.78 2.17
CA VAL A 70 -11.90 -11.11 0.98
C VAL A 70 -10.44 -10.70 1.10
N ASP A 71 -10.12 -9.74 1.97
CA ASP A 71 -8.74 -9.36 2.25
C ASP A 71 -8.59 -8.86 3.70
N VAL A 72 -7.41 -9.12 4.29
CA VAL A 72 -7.00 -8.54 5.57
C VAL A 72 -5.51 -8.22 5.55
N THR A 73 -5.16 -6.96 5.76
CA THR A 73 -3.80 -6.45 5.60
C THR A 73 -3.35 -5.58 6.77
N LYS A 74 -2.04 -5.39 6.90
CA LYS A 74 -1.40 -4.32 7.68
C LYS A 74 -0.68 -3.30 6.78
N ALA A 75 -1.00 -3.26 5.49
CA ALA A 75 -0.44 -2.23 4.62
C ALA A 75 -0.90 -0.84 5.07
N ARG A 76 -0.21 0.20 4.59
CA ARG A 76 -0.58 1.58 4.87
C ARG A 76 -1.86 1.99 4.16
N CYS A 77 -2.03 1.56 2.91
CA CYS A 77 -3.22 1.82 2.10
C CYS A 77 -3.80 0.52 1.56
N HIS A 78 -5.13 0.46 1.48
CA HIS A 78 -5.91 -0.69 1.03
C HIS A 78 -7.07 -0.19 0.15
N ALA A 79 -7.21 -0.77 -1.03
CA ALA A 79 -8.27 -0.44 -1.98
C ALA A 79 -9.00 -1.69 -2.47
N LEU A 80 -10.27 -1.52 -2.83
CA LEU A 80 -11.13 -2.54 -3.40
C LEU A 80 -11.77 -2.00 -4.68
N ALA A 81 -11.65 -2.76 -5.75
CA ALA A 81 -12.34 -2.56 -7.01
C ALA A 81 -13.40 -3.64 -7.22
N HIS A 82 -14.44 -3.32 -7.98
CA HIS A 82 -15.42 -4.30 -8.42
C HIS A 82 -15.91 -4.03 -9.85
N SER A 83 -16.52 -5.04 -10.45
CA SER A 83 -17.27 -4.95 -11.69
C SER A 83 -18.56 -5.75 -11.57
N PHE A 84 -19.61 -5.26 -12.25
CA PHE A 84 -20.90 -5.93 -12.36
C PHE A 84 -21.18 -6.43 -13.78
N ARG A 85 -20.21 -6.28 -14.70
CA ARG A 85 -20.41 -6.68 -16.09
C ARG A 85 -20.28 -8.20 -16.19
N ASN A 86 -21.35 -8.84 -16.65
CA ASN A 86 -21.46 -10.30 -16.82
C ASN A 86 -21.17 -11.10 -15.54
N GLY A 87 -21.61 -10.58 -14.39
CA GLY A 87 -21.37 -11.16 -13.07
C GLY A 87 -20.68 -10.19 -12.12
N TYR A 88 -20.49 -10.62 -10.88
CA TYR A 88 -19.76 -9.84 -9.89
C TYR A 88 -18.29 -10.27 -9.83
N TRP A 89 -17.41 -9.29 -10.03
CA TRP A 89 -15.96 -9.44 -9.94
C TRP A 89 -15.44 -8.44 -8.93
N TYR A 90 -14.35 -8.79 -8.26
CA TYR A 90 -13.67 -7.88 -7.33
C TYR A 90 -12.16 -8.05 -7.42
N GLY A 91 -11.46 -7.04 -6.92
CA GLY A 91 -10.03 -7.12 -6.66
C GLY A 91 -9.64 -6.22 -5.52
N THR A 92 -8.65 -6.65 -4.74
CA THR A 92 -8.07 -5.86 -3.66
C THR A 92 -6.63 -5.50 -3.99
N GLY A 93 -6.18 -4.36 -3.47
CA GLY A 93 -4.83 -3.87 -3.67
C GLY A 93 -4.31 -3.18 -2.44
N THR A 94 -3.05 -3.42 -2.09
CA THR A 94 -2.43 -2.86 -0.89
C THR A 94 -1.05 -2.29 -1.21
N ALA A 95 -0.73 -1.13 -0.64
CA ALA A 95 0.55 -0.46 -0.90
C ALA A 95 0.91 0.56 0.20
N GLY A 96 2.07 1.19 0.06
CA GLY A 96 2.51 2.31 0.91
C GLY A 96 1.73 3.61 0.65
N ASP A 97 1.17 3.77 -0.55
CA ASP A 97 0.39 4.92 -0.98
C ASP A 97 -0.93 4.50 -1.65
N MET A 98 -1.87 5.44 -1.76
CA MET A 98 -3.21 5.14 -2.25
C MET A 98 -3.26 4.88 -3.77
N GLY A 99 -2.43 5.56 -4.55
CA GLY A 99 -2.45 5.43 -6.01
C GLY A 99 -2.04 4.02 -6.44
N THR A 100 -0.96 3.53 -5.86
CA THR A 100 -0.47 2.17 -6.08
C THR A 100 -1.47 1.12 -5.60
N ALA A 101 -2.08 1.30 -4.42
CA ALA A 101 -3.10 0.38 -3.90
C ALA A 101 -4.32 0.30 -4.83
N MET A 102 -4.79 1.43 -5.35
CA MET A 102 -5.88 1.47 -6.33
C MET A 102 -5.50 0.77 -7.65
N GLY A 103 -4.29 1.00 -8.16
CA GLY A 103 -3.77 0.32 -9.34
C GLY A 103 -3.83 -1.19 -9.20
N PHE A 104 -3.27 -1.72 -8.10
CA PHE A 104 -3.31 -3.16 -7.82
C PHE A 104 -4.74 -3.71 -7.68
N ALA A 105 -5.65 -2.96 -7.06
CA ALA A 105 -7.04 -3.39 -6.93
C ALA A 105 -7.73 -3.50 -8.30
N LEU A 106 -7.50 -2.53 -9.19
CA LEU A 106 -8.02 -2.53 -10.56
C LEU A 106 -7.43 -3.67 -11.38
N ASP A 107 -6.12 -3.87 -11.31
CA ASP A 107 -5.41 -4.92 -12.03
C ASP A 107 -5.91 -6.31 -11.59
N PHE A 108 -6.05 -6.54 -10.28
CA PHE A 108 -6.58 -7.79 -9.75
C PHE A 108 -8.01 -8.05 -10.24
N CYS A 109 -8.88 -7.03 -10.18
CA CYS A 109 -10.25 -7.15 -10.67
C CYS A 109 -10.27 -7.49 -12.18
N ALA A 110 -9.42 -6.84 -12.97
CA ALA A 110 -9.37 -6.99 -14.42
C ALA A 110 -8.83 -8.35 -14.89
N GLN A 111 -8.19 -9.15 -14.01
CA GLN A 111 -7.74 -10.51 -14.36
C GLN A 111 -8.90 -11.43 -14.72
N ASN A 112 -10.08 -11.22 -14.14
CA ASN A 112 -11.24 -12.09 -14.33
C ASN A 112 -12.49 -11.33 -14.82
N ALA A 113 -12.56 -10.01 -14.61
CA ALA A 113 -13.66 -9.20 -15.10
C ALA A 113 -13.51 -8.87 -16.60
N PRO A 114 -14.63 -8.57 -17.29
CA PRO A 114 -14.57 -8.03 -18.65
C PRO A 114 -13.69 -6.77 -18.75
N ALA A 115 -13.01 -6.61 -19.88
CA ALA A 115 -12.11 -5.48 -20.11
C ALA A 115 -12.79 -4.13 -19.84
N SER A 116 -12.04 -3.23 -19.18
CA SER A 116 -12.48 -1.86 -18.84
C SER A 116 -13.79 -1.79 -18.05
N SER A 117 -14.12 -2.80 -17.24
CA SER A 117 -15.35 -2.84 -16.44
C SER A 117 -15.12 -2.61 -14.93
N CYS A 118 -13.91 -2.81 -14.44
CA CYS A 118 -13.56 -2.63 -13.03
C CYS A 118 -13.51 -1.15 -12.64
N LYS A 119 -14.05 -0.83 -11.47
CA LYS A 119 -14.04 0.50 -10.86
C LYS A 119 -13.71 0.39 -9.38
N ILE A 120 -13.03 1.40 -8.82
CA ILE A 120 -12.78 1.48 -7.38
C ILE A 120 -14.11 1.65 -6.65
N ALA A 121 -14.39 0.72 -5.74
CA ALA A 121 -15.58 0.72 -4.89
C ALA A 121 -15.28 1.35 -3.52
N TYR A 122 -14.10 1.06 -2.97
CA TYR A 122 -13.69 1.54 -1.66
C TYR A 122 -12.18 1.69 -1.56
N LYS A 123 -11.70 2.62 -0.75
CA LYS A 123 -10.28 2.79 -0.47
C LYS A 123 -10.03 3.47 0.88
N HIS A 124 -8.98 3.06 1.60
CA HIS A 124 -8.62 3.63 2.90
C HIS A 124 -7.11 3.56 3.17
N CYS A 125 -6.55 4.57 3.82
CA CYS A 125 -5.19 4.57 4.35
C CYS A 125 -5.21 4.80 5.86
N GLN A 126 -4.15 4.38 6.54
CA GLN A 126 -3.97 4.53 7.97
C GLN A 126 -2.66 5.22 8.36
#